data_AF-X1RY96-F1
#
_entry.id   AF-X1RY96-F1
#
_cell.length_a   1.000
_cell.length_b   1.000
_cell.length_c   1.000
_cell.angle_alpha   90.00
_cell.angle_beta   90.00
_cell.angle_gamma   90.00
#
_symmetry.space_group_name_H-M   'P 1'
#
loop_
_entity.id
_entity.type
_entity.pdbx_description
1 polymer ?
#
loop_
_entity_poly.entity_id
_entity_poly.type
_entity_poly.pdbx_seq_one_letter_code
_entity_poly.pdbx_strand_id
1 'polypeptide(L)'
;HIIDLQKTLAKIKEAYKFIRNIVANNQTLLFVGTKRQALEIIKEEAERCGMFYVNQRWWGGMLTNFSTIRQSVERLKKLEQL
;
A
#
# COMPACT_ATOMS: atom_id res chain seq x y z
N HIS A 1 26.03 10.52 2.11
CA HIS A 1 25.88 9.45 3.12
C HIS A 1 25.85 8.10 2.43
N ILE A 2 26.43 7.06 3.04
CA ILE A 2 26.43 5.68 2.51
C ILE A 2 25.53 4.83 3.42
N ILE A 3 24.69 3.98 2.82
CA ILE A 3 23.77 3.08 3.53
C ILE A 3 24.50 1.78 3.87
N ASP A 4 24.33 1.29 5.10
CA ASP A 4 24.88 0.04 5.58
C ASP A 4 24.07 -1.17 5.08
N LEU A 5 24.70 -1.99 4.23
CA LEU A 5 24.06 -3.15 3.62
C LEU A 5 23.83 -4.30 4.61
N GLN A 6 24.67 -4.46 5.65
CA GLN A 6 24.46 -5.50 6.66
C GLN A 6 23.23 -5.21 7.51
N LYS A 7 23.06 -3.95 7.93
CA LYS A 7 21.85 -3.50 8.64
C LYS A 7 20.61 -3.66 7.76
N THR A 8 20.72 -3.31 6.48
CA THR A 8 19.62 -3.47 5.51
C THR A 8 19.20 -4.93 5.39
N LEU A 9 20.15 -5.86 5.25
CA LEU A 9 19.86 -7.29 5.15
C LEU A 9 19.16 -7.83 6.41
N ALA A 10 19.64 -7.44 7.60
CA ALA A 10 19.03 -7.85 8.85
C ALA A 10 17.58 -7.35 8.96
N LYS A 11 17.33 -6.09 8.60
CA LYS A 11 15.99 -5.48 8.67
C LYS A 11 15.03 -6.01 7.61
N ILE A 12 15.51 -6.34 6.41
CA ILE A 12 14.69 -7.00 5.39
C ILE A 12 14.20 -8.37 5.89
N LYS A 13 15.05 -9.16 6.54
CA LYS A 13 14.65 -10.47 7.10
C LYS A 13 13.57 -10.34 8.17
N GLU A 14 13.69 -9.33 9.03
CA GLU A 14 12.69 -9.01 10.06
C GLU A 14 11.34 -8.62 9.43
N ALA A 15 11.36 -7.68 8.47
CA ALA A 15 10.16 -7.24 7.76
C ALA A 15 9.49 -8.38 6.98
N TYR A 16 10.27 -9.24 6.32
CA TYR A 16 9.75 -10.40 5.61
C TYR A 16 8.99 -11.36 6.54
N LYS A 17 9.57 -11.67 7.72
CA LYS A 17 8.92 -12.55 8.70
C LYS A 17 7.61 -11.93 9.20
N PHE A 18 7.59 -10.63 9.47
CA PHE A 18 6.40 -9.92 9.90
C PHE A 18 5.29 -9.98 8.83
N ILE A 19 5.61 -9.59 7.60
CA ILE A 19 4.67 -9.59 6.47
C ILE A 19 4.11 -11.00 6.23
N ARG A 20 4.96 -12.03 6.26
CA ARG A 20 4.53 -13.42 6.10
C ARG A 20 3.48 -13.82 7.14
N ASN A 21 3.65 -13.41 8.40
CA ASN A 21 2.70 -13.71 9.46
C ASN A 21 1.36 -12.98 9.27
N ILE A 22 1.40 -11.70 8.84
CA ILE A 22 0.19 -10.91 8.53
C ILE A 22 -0.63 -11.59 7.43
N VAL A 23 0.03 -11.98 6.33
CA VAL A 23 -0.65 -12.64 5.21
C VAL A 23 -1.15 -14.04 5.59
N ALA A 24 -0.40 -14.80 6.41
CA ALA A 24 -0.85 -16.08 6.93
C ALA A 24 -2.13 -15.97 7.79
N ASN A 25 -2.33 -14.83 8.44
CA ASN A 25 -3.55 -14.51 9.20
C ASN A 25 -4.67 -13.93 8.32
N ASN A 26 -4.55 -14.02 6.98
CA ASN A 26 -5.51 -13.51 6.00
C ASN A 26 -5.79 -12.01 6.14
N GLN A 27 -4.79 -11.25 6.60
CA GLN A 27 -4.88 -9.80 6.70
C GLN A 27 -4.39 -9.12 5.43
N THR A 28 -4.90 -7.92 5.19
CA THR A 28 -4.65 -7.14 3.98
C THR A 28 -3.49 -6.16 4.18
N LEU A 29 -2.67 -5.99 3.14
CA LEU A 29 -1.60 -5.01 3.11
C LEU A 29 -1.96 -3.87 2.14
N LEU A 30 -1.51 -2.65 2.48
CA LEU A 30 -1.64 -1.48 1.62
C LEU A 30 -0.26 -1.02 1.16
N PHE A 31 -0.02 -1.11 -0.14
CA PHE A 31 1.20 -0.60 -0.76
C PHE A 31 1.06 0.90 -1.02
N VAL A 32 2.06 1.69 -0.67
CA VAL A 32 2.00 3.16 -0.84
C VAL A 32 3.28 3.67 -1.47
N GLY A 33 3.16 4.36 -2.61
CA GLY A 33 4.29 5.03 -3.23
C GLY A 33 3.86 6.03 -4.28
N THR A 34 4.06 7.31 -3.99
CA THR A 34 3.59 8.44 -4.81
C THR A 34 4.68 9.10 -5.66
N LYS A 35 5.93 8.64 -5.53
CA LYS A 35 7.05 9.14 -6.33
C LYS A 35 6.94 8.62 -7.75
N ARG A 36 7.30 9.45 -8.73
CA ARG A 36 7.23 9.09 -10.16
C ARG A 36 7.94 7.77 -10.50
N GLN A 37 9.06 7.48 -9.85
CA GLN A 37 9.81 6.23 -10.05
C GLN A 37 9.14 4.99 -9.43
N ALA A 38 8.22 5.17 -8.49
CA ALA A 38 7.56 4.10 -7.75
C ALA A 38 6.13 3.81 -8.23
N LEU A 39 5.54 4.67 -9.08
CA LEU A 39 4.13 4.60 -9.46
C LEU A 39 3.74 3.24 -10.06
N GLU A 40 4.46 2.82 -11.10
CA GLU A 40 4.22 1.55 -11.79
C GLU A 40 4.66 0.37 -10.94
N ILE A 41 5.85 0.43 -10.32
CA ILE A 41 6.39 -0.66 -9.49
C ILE A 41 5.41 -1.03 -8.36
N ILE A 42 4.86 -0.04 -7.67
CA ILE A 42 3.92 -0.28 -6.57
C ILE A 42 2.61 -0.87 -7.06
N LYS A 43 2.10 -0.38 -8.20
CA LYS A 43 0.88 -0.90 -8.81
C LYS A 43 1.06 -2.35 -9.25
N GLU A 44 2.08 -2.62 -10.04
CA GLU A 44 2.37 -3.94 -10.62
C GLU A 44 2.57 -5.00 -9.54
N GLU A 45 3.38 -4.71 -8.51
CA GLU A 45 3.64 -5.70 -7.45
C GLU A 45 2.44 -5.92 -6.53
N ALA A 46 1.64 -4.87 -6.26
CA ALA A 46 0.41 -5.02 -5.49
C ALA A 46 -0.64 -5.84 -6.26
N GLU A 47 -0.83 -5.58 -7.56
CA GLU A 47 -1.74 -6.33 -8.43
C GLU A 47 -1.29 -7.79 -8.57
N ARG A 48 0.01 -8.03 -8.74
CA ARG A 48 0.60 -9.38 -8.82
C ARG A 48 0.32 -10.24 -7.59
N CYS A 49 0.27 -9.64 -6.39
CA CYS A 49 -0.05 -10.33 -5.15
C CYS A 49 -1.50 -10.17 -4.68
N GLY A 50 -2.36 -9.49 -5.47
CA GLY A 50 -3.77 -9.27 -5.15
C GLY A 50 -4.02 -8.38 -3.93
N MET A 51 -3.10 -7.47 -3.62
CA MET A 51 -3.18 -6.55 -2.47
C MET A 51 -3.56 -5.13 -2.92
N PHE A 52 -3.93 -4.28 -1.96
CA PHE A 52 -4.36 -2.91 -2.23
C PHE A 52 -3.16 -1.97 -2.40
N TYR A 53 -3.32 -0.91 -3.18
CA TYR A 53 -2.29 0.12 -3.37
C TYR A 53 -2.81 1.55 -3.46
N VAL A 54 -1.93 2.50 -3.13
CA VAL A 54 -2.06 3.93 -3.41
C VAL A 54 -0.78 4.38 -4.11
N ASN A 55 -0.85 4.59 -5.42
CA ASN A 55 0.29 5.09 -6.19
C ASN A 55 0.16 6.57 -6.57
N GLN A 56 -1.03 7.18 -6.61
CA GLN A 56 -1.14 8.59 -7.02
C GLN A 56 -0.86 9.59 -5.89
N ARG A 57 -1.91 9.97 -5.14
CA ARG A 57 -1.81 10.94 -4.04
C ARG A 57 -2.34 10.31 -2.77
N TRP A 58 -1.57 10.41 -1.69
CA TRP A 58 -2.02 10.09 -0.35
C TRP A 58 -2.75 11.29 0.25
N TRP A 59 -4.05 11.17 0.47
CA TRP A 59 -4.84 12.21 1.09
C TRP A 59 -4.75 12.10 2.62
N GLY A 60 -4.57 13.23 3.29
CA GLY A 60 -4.62 13.28 4.75
C GLY A 60 -5.96 12.70 5.23
N GLY A 61 -5.91 11.83 6.24
CA GLY A 61 -7.11 11.17 6.76
C GLY A 61 -7.52 9.88 6.05
N MET A 62 -6.76 9.36 5.07
CA MET A 62 -7.09 8.09 4.41
C MET A 62 -7.34 6.92 5.36
N LEU A 63 -6.54 6.81 6.43
CA LEU A 63 -6.71 5.76 7.44
C LEU A 63 -7.45 6.24 8.70
N THR A 64 -7.31 7.52 9.06
CA THR A 64 -7.86 8.05 10.32
C THR A 64 -9.27 8.62 10.18
N ASN A 65 -9.68 9.04 8.98
CA ASN A 65 -11.01 9.53 8.65
C ASN A 65 -11.67 8.66 7.56
N PHE A 66 -11.68 7.35 7.78
CA PHE A 66 -12.12 6.40 6.77
C PHE A 66 -13.62 6.49 6.44
N SER A 67 -14.46 6.93 7.38
CA SER A 67 -15.91 7.09 7.17
C SER A 67 -16.22 8.10 6.05
N THR A 68 -15.54 9.25 6.04
CA THR A 68 -15.68 10.25 4.98
C THR A 68 -15.11 9.74 3.66
N ILE A 69 -13.92 9.12 3.68
CA ILE A 69 -13.29 8.59 2.46
C ILE A 69 -14.18 7.54 1.79
N ARG A 70 -14.80 6.65 2.58
CA ARG A 70 -15.75 5.66 2.08
C ARG A 70 -16.94 6.30 1.36
N GLN A 71 -17.48 7.42 1.88
CA GLN A 71 -18.58 8.13 1.21
C GLN A 71 -18.15 8.67 -0.16
N SER A 72 -16.93 9.21 -0.27
CA SER A 72 -16.39 9.66 -1.56
C SER A 72 -16.23 8.52 -2.57
N VAL A 73 -15.78 7.34 -2.11
CA VAL A 73 -15.66 6.14 -2.96
C VAL A 73 -17.04 5.65 -3.41
N GLU A 74 -18.02 5.60 -2.52
CA GLU A 74 -19.40 5.22 -2.89
C GLU A 74 -20.03 6.22 -3.86
N ARG A 75 -19.75 7.51 -3.71
CA ARG A 75 -20.15 8.52 -4.69
C ARG A 75 -19.50 8.28 -6.06
N LEU A 76 -18.22 7.94 -6.10
CA LEU A 76 -17.52 7.61 -7.35
C LEU A 76 -18.19 6.42 -8.06
N LYS A 77 -18.44 5.31 -7.35
CA LYS A 77 -19.12 4.14 -7.91
C LYS A 77 -20.49 4.47 -8.49
N LYS A 78 -21.26 5.33 -7.82
CA LYS A 78 -22.57 5.80 -8.33
C LYS A 78 -22.44 6.61 -9.62
N LEU A 79 -21.35 7.37 -9.77
CA LEU A 79 -21.09 8.15 -11.00
C LEU A 79 -20.59 7.27 -12.15
N GLU A 80 -19.85 6.19 -11.86
CA GLU A 80 -19.38 5.23 -12.87
C GLU A 80 -20.48 4.27 -13.37
N GLN A 81 -21.58 4.13 -12.63
CA GLN A 81 -22.74 3.30 -13.00
C GLN A 81 -23.78 4.04 -13.86
N LEU A 82 -23.61 5.36 -14.08
CA LEU A 82 -24.41 6.19 -14.98
C LEU A 82 -23.83 6.18 -16.39
#